data_AF-A0A1H6B7M1-F1
#
_entry.id   AF-A0A1H6B7M1-F1
#
_cell.length_a   1.000
_cell.length_b   1.000
_cell.length_c   1.000
_cell.angle_alpha   90.00
_cell.angle_beta   90.00
_cell.angle_gamma   90.00
#
_symmetry.space_group_name_H-M   'P 1'
#
loop_
_entity.id
_entity.type
_entity.pdbx_description
1 polymer ?
#
loop_
_entity_poly.entity_id
_entity_poly.type
_entity_poly.pdbx_seq_one_letter_code
_entity_poly.pdbx_strand_id
1 'polypeptide(L)'
;MSAALSEMLPANAVGLRLARIAGDELILCESIRFGAGRAGVLTVLTRASISGLVEVNGELQSHFVDVLDESGDIVETVALDRFSYKALKGQWMRCRVERG
;
A
#
# COMPACT_ATOMS: atom_id res chain seq x y z
N MET A 1 -18.73 -7.67 10.22
CA MET A 1 -17.44 -8.36 10.40
C MET A 1 -16.51 -7.83 9.33
N SER A 2 -15.34 -7.29 9.70
CA SER A 2 -14.33 -6.90 8.71
C SER A 2 -13.73 -8.17 8.13
N ALA A 3 -13.69 -8.30 6.80
CA ALA A 3 -13.00 -9.41 6.14
C ALA A 3 -11.50 -9.30 6.44
N ALA A 4 -10.82 -10.43 6.59
CA ALA A 4 -9.39 -10.40 6.83
C ALA A 4 -8.69 -9.83 5.59
N LEU A 5 -7.64 -9.02 5.77
CA LEU A 5 -6.84 -8.46 4.67
C LEU A 5 -6.40 -9.53 3.65
N SER A 6 -6.17 -10.76 4.12
CA SER A 6 -5.83 -11.93 3.30
C SER A 6 -6.95 -12.44 2.40
N GLU A 7 -8.21 -12.08 2.63
CA GLU A 7 -9.36 -12.42 1.79
C GLU A 7 -9.60 -11.34 0.73
N MET A 8 -9.30 -10.09 1.05
CA MET A 8 -9.58 -8.94 0.20
C MET A 8 -8.49 -8.65 -0.85
N LEU A 9 -7.23 -9.00 -0.56
CA LEU A 9 -6.14 -8.76 -1.51
C LEU A 9 -6.21 -9.69 -2.73
N PRO A 10 -6.11 -9.18 -3.97
CA PRO A 10 -6.07 -9.99 -5.18
C PRO A 10 -4.96 -11.06 -5.15
N ALA A 11 -5.22 -12.21 -5.78
CA ALA A 11 -4.28 -13.34 -5.82
C ALA A 11 -2.96 -13.01 -6.54
N ASN A 12 -3.02 -12.10 -7.52
CA ASN A 12 -1.91 -11.65 -8.35
C ASN A 12 -1.17 -10.42 -7.80
N ALA A 13 -1.45 -10.00 -6.56
CA ALA A 13 -0.74 -8.89 -5.92
C ALA A 13 0.75 -9.24 -5.73
N VAL A 14 1.67 -8.41 -6.23
CA VAL A 14 3.12 -8.63 -6.09
C VAL A 14 3.89 -7.37 -5.72
N GLY A 15 3.28 -6.19 -5.84
CA GLY A 15 3.92 -4.93 -5.54
C GLY A 15 3.04 -3.96 -4.79
N LEU A 16 3.67 -2.92 -4.26
CA LEU A 16 3.02 -1.79 -3.60
C LEU A 16 3.64 -0.48 -4.10
N ARG A 17 2.80 0.53 -4.32
CA ARG A 17 3.24 1.91 -4.58
C ARG A 17 2.53 2.86 -3.63
N LEU A 18 3.31 3.55 -2.80
CA LEU A 18 2.75 4.50 -1.84
C LEU A 18 2.37 5.80 -2.51
N ALA A 19 1.23 6.35 -2.11
CA ALA A 19 0.71 7.60 -2.60
C ALA A 19 0.17 8.46 -1.46
N ARG A 20 0.33 9.77 -1.58
CA ARG A 20 -0.32 10.74 -0.71
C ARG A 20 -0.78 11.96 -1.49
N ILE A 21 -1.86 12.57 -1.03
CA ILE A 21 -2.38 13.84 -1.56
C ILE A 21 -1.88 14.96 -0.64
N ALA A 22 -1.25 15.97 -1.22
CA ALA A 22 -0.79 17.16 -0.51
C ALA A 22 -1.30 18.42 -1.24
N GLY A 23 -2.38 19.02 -0.74
CA GLY A 23 -3.11 20.03 -1.50
C GLY A 23 -3.76 19.38 -2.72
N ASP A 24 -3.48 19.93 -3.91
CA ASP A 24 -3.98 19.41 -5.19
C ASP A 24 -2.98 18.47 -5.88
N GLU A 25 -1.85 18.17 -5.23
CA GLU A 25 -0.80 17.33 -5.81
C GLU A 25 -0.89 15.88 -5.31
N LEU A 26 -0.87 14.95 -6.26
CA LEU A 26 -0.65 13.53 -6.00
C LEU A 26 0.86 13.24 -5.96
N ILE A 27 1.35 12.82 -4.80
CA ILE A 27 2.75 12.47 -4.59
C ILE A 27 2.88 10.96 -4.54
N LEU A 28 3.60 10.40 -5.51
CA LEU A 28 3.89 8.97 -5.61
C LEU A 28 5.29 8.65 -5.07
N CYS A 29 5.44 7.46 -4.52
CA CYS A 29 6.73 6.85 -4.23
C CYS A 29 7.08 5.81 -5.30
N GLU A 30 8.35 5.40 -5.33
CA GLU A 30 8.77 4.27 -6.16
C GLU A 30 7.95 3.01 -5.85
N SER A 31 7.71 2.21 -6.90
CA SER A 31 7.03 0.92 -6.78
C SER A 31 7.97 -0.12 -6.18
N ILE A 32 7.53 -0.82 -5.13
CA ILE A 32 8.28 -1.90 -4.50
C ILE A 32 7.63 -3.24 -4.85
N ARG A 33 8.40 -4.14 -5.47
CA ARG A 33 7.99 -5.52 -5.74
C ARG A 33 8.51 -6.46 -4.67
N PHE A 34 7.70 -7.44 -4.30
CA PHE A 34 8.04 -8.44 -3.30
C PHE A 34 8.32 -9.78 -3.96
N GLY A 35 9.51 -10.35 -3.75
CA GLY A 35 9.86 -11.67 -4.29
C GLY A 35 8.97 -12.81 -3.77
N ALA A 36 8.32 -12.61 -2.62
CA ALA A 36 7.32 -13.53 -2.08
C ALA A 36 5.90 -13.31 -2.66
N GLY A 37 5.76 -12.46 -3.68
CA GLY A 37 4.49 -12.06 -4.27
C GLY A 37 3.48 -11.58 -3.23
N ARG A 38 2.26 -12.09 -3.32
CA ARG A 38 1.13 -11.73 -2.46
C ARG A 38 1.40 -11.91 -0.98
N ALA A 39 2.16 -12.95 -0.60
CA ALA A 39 2.52 -13.17 0.80
C ALA A 39 3.40 -12.04 1.36
N GLY A 40 4.29 -11.49 0.53
CA GLY A 40 5.10 -10.33 0.88
C GLY A 40 4.26 -9.07 1.06
N VAL A 41 3.36 -8.80 0.11
CA VAL A 41 2.39 -7.69 0.19
C VAL A 41 1.54 -7.79 1.46
N LEU A 42 0.91 -8.94 1.71
CA LEU A 42 0.08 -9.19 2.88
C LEU A 42 0.85 -9.00 4.18
N THR A 43 2.09 -9.50 4.25
CA THR A 43 2.93 -9.38 5.45
C THR A 43 3.22 -7.92 5.77
N VAL A 44 3.56 -7.12 4.75
CA VAL A 44 3.92 -5.71 4.93
C VAL A 44 2.71 -4.87 5.32
N LEU A 45 1.55 -5.08 4.67
CA LEU A 45 0.32 -4.39 5.02
C LEU A 45 -0.19 -4.78 6.41
N THR A 46 -0.12 -6.06 6.77
CA THR A 46 -0.43 -6.53 8.15
C THR A 46 0.49 -5.89 9.19
N ARG A 47 1.78 -5.71 8.89
CA ARG A 47 2.69 -5.02 9.81
C ARG A 47 2.41 -3.52 9.91
N ALA A 48 1.99 -2.90 8.81
CA ALA A 48 1.57 -1.51 8.82
C ALA A 48 0.30 -1.31 9.66
N SER A 49 -0.64 -2.26 9.64
CA SER A 49 -1.87 -2.19 10.44
C SER A 49 -1.64 -2.27 11.96
N ILE A 50 -0.44 -2.66 12.40
CA ILE A 50 -0.02 -2.56 13.81
C ILE A 50 0.27 -1.10 14.18
N SER A 51 0.72 -0.30 13.20
CA SER A 51 1.08 1.11 13.40
C SER A 51 -0.11 2.06 13.26
N GLY A 52 -1.18 1.64 12.59
CA GLY A 52 -2.34 2.47 12.29
C GLY A 52 -3.40 1.75 11.46
N LEU A 53 -4.23 2.51 10.75
CA LEU A 53 -5.31 1.99 9.92
C LEU A 53 -4.81 1.52 8.53
N VAL A 54 -5.30 0.35 8.10
CA VAL A 54 -5.13 -0.21 6.75
C VAL A 54 -6.46 -0.84 6.34
N GLU A 55 -7.12 -0.28 5.33
CA GLU A 55 -8.46 -0.70 4.91
C GLU A 55 -8.53 -0.92 3.39
N VAL A 56 -8.88 -2.14 2.98
CA VAL A 56 -9.22 -2.44 1.59
C VAL A 56 -10.68 -2.06 1.37
N ASN A 57 -11.00 -1.41 0.25
CA ASN A 57 -12.31 -0.77 0.01
C ASN A 57 -12.69 0.29 1.07
N GLY A 58 -11.70 0.84 1.79
CA GLY A 58 -11.89 1.95 2.72
C GLY A 58 -12.06 3.27 1.98
N GLU A 59 -12.55 4.29 2.68
CA GLU A 59 -12.63 5.64 2.14
C GLU A 59 -11.22 6.21 1.91
N LEU A 60 -10.88 6.51 0.67
CA LEU A 60 -9.58 7.08 0.32
C LEU A 60 -9.49 8.52 0.80
N GLN A 61 -8.60 8.76 1.77
CA GLN A 61 -8.26 10.10 2.23
C GLN A 61 -6.90 10.53 1.63
N SER A 62 -6.10 11.27 2.40
CA SER A 62 -4.82 11.81 1.93
C SER A 62 -3.67 10.79 1.82
N HIS A 63 -3.86 9.55 2.27
CA HIS A 63 -2.81 8.51 2.23
C HIS A 63 -3.41 7.18 1.78
N PHE A 64 -2.73 6.54 0.83
CA PHE A 64 -3.14 5.24 0.33
C PHE A 64 -1.94 4.50 -0.27
N VAL A 65 -2.15 3.22 -0.58
CA VAL A 65 -1.17 2.41 -1.29
C VAL A 65 -1.86 1.64 -2.41
N ASP A 66 -1.33 1.78 -3.61
CA ASP A 66 -1.73 0.98 -4.76
C ASP A 66 -1.08 -0.39 -4.64
N VAL A 67 -1.87 -1.44 -4.85
CA VAL A 67 -1.41 -2.82 -4.98
C VAL A 67 -1.23 -3.11 -6.46
N LEU A 68 -0.04 -3.62 -6.80
CA LEU A 68 0.37 -3.83 -8.19
C LEU A 68 0.46 -5.32 -8.51
N ASP A 69 0.19 -5.67 -9.76
CA ASP A 69 0.47 -7.00 -10.32
C ASP A 69 1.85 -7.09 -11.00
N GLU A 70 2.11 -8.22 -11.65
CA GLU A 70 3.39 -8.48 -12.34
C GLU A 70 3.63 -7.55 -13.54
N SER A 71 2.56 -7.06 -14.19
CA SER A 71 2.63 -6.07 -15.27
C SER A 71 2.93 -4.67 -14.74
N GLY A 72 2.71 -4.45 -13.43
CA GLY A 72 2.79 -3.13 -12.81
C GLY A 72 1.45 -2.38 -12.84
N ASP A 73 0.37 -3.06 -13.21
CA ASP A 73 -0.97 -2.49 -13.22
C ASP A 73 -1.54 -2.47 -11.80
N ILE A 74 -2.36 -1.45 -11.51
CA ILE A 74 -3.04 -1.33 -10.22
C ILE A 74 -4.21 -2.32 -10.20
N VAL A 75 -4.19 -3.23 -9.22
CA VAL A 75 -5.25 -4.24 -9.04
C VAL A 75 -6.09 -4.02 -7.79
N GLU A 76 -5.64 -3.16 -6.88
CA GLU A 76 -6.38 -2.73 -5.69
C GLU A 76 -5.77 -1.42 -5.15
N THR A 77 -6.55 -0.60 -4.45
CA THR A 77 -6.06 0.56 -3.69
C THR A 77 -6.51 0.46 -2.24
N VAL A 78 -5.55 0.51 -1.32
CA VAL A 78 -5.78 0.34 0.12
C VAL A 78 -5.66 1.69 0.82
N ALA A 79 -6.71 2.08 1.54
CA ALA A 79 -6.74 3.29 2.34
C ALA A 79 -5.80 3.15 3.55
N LEU A 80 -5.06 4.22 3.85
CA LEU A 80 -4.12 4.27 4.96
C LEU A 80 -4.38 5.52 5.81
N ASP A 81 -4.10 5.43 7.11
CA ASP A 81 -3.84 6.63 7.89
C ASP A 81 -2.38 7.11 7.73
N ARG A 82 -2.07 8.24 8.38
CA ARG A 82 -0.73 8.83 8.40
C ARG A 82 0.32 7.90 9.02
N PHE A 83 -0.04 7.11 10.02
CA PHE A 83 0.91 6.28 10.77
C PHE A 83 1.29 5.02 9.98
N SER A 84 0.31 4.33 9.41
CA SER A 84 0.50 3.22 8.48
C SER A 84 1.32 3.64 7.27
N TYR A 85 0.99 4.81 6.67
CA TYR A 85 1.77 5.37 5.56
C TYR A 85 3.24 5.59 5.96
N LYS A 86 3.49 6.19 7.13
CA LYS A 86 4.85 6.44 7.61
C LYS A 86 5.61 5.14 7.91
N ALA A 87 4.95 4.14 8.47
CA ALA A 87 5.53 2.83 8.74
C ALA A 87 5.92 2.12 7.43
N LEU A 88 5.02 2.09 6.45
CA LEU A 88 5.32 1.55 5.12
C LEU A 88 6.50 2.29 4.48
N LYS A 89 6.41 3.62 4.37
CA LYS A 89 7.45 4.42 3.72
C LYS A 89 8.83 4.29 4.38
N GLY A 90 8.89 4.32 5.71
CA GLY A 90 10.15 4.42 6.44
C GLY A 90 10.75 3.09 6.91
N GLN A 91 9.91 2.09 7.21
CA GLN A 91 10.34 0.86 7.88
C GLN A 91 10.26 -0.35 6.97
N TRP A 92 9.09 -0.57 6.34
CA TRP A 92 8.80 -1.82 5.65
C TRP A 92 9.13 -1.81 4.16
N MET A 93 8.74 -0.75 3.44
CA MET A 93 9.04 -0.56 2.02
C MET A 93 10.33 0.24 1.82
N ARG A 94 10.64 1.16 2.75
CA ARG A 94 11.81 2.07 2.64
C ARG A 94 11.87 2.84 1.33
N CYS A 95 10.71 3.12 0.74
CA CYS A 95 10.59 3.72 -0.57
C CYS A 95 10.79 5.23 -0.54
N ARG A 96 11.27 5.77 -1.66
CA ARG A 96 11.49 7.20 -1.88
C ARG A 96 10.38 7.80 -2.72
N VAL A 97 10.17 9.11 -2.58
CA VAL A 97 9.27 9.85 -3.47
C VAL A 97 9.83 9.77 -4.88
N GLU A 98 8.99 9.37 -5.83
CA GLU A 98 9.34 9.33 -7.23
C GLU A 98 9.36 10.78 -7.74
N ARG A 99 10.54 11.23 -8.19
CA ARG A 99 10.68 12.56 -8.78
C ARG A 99 10.58 12.38 -10.30
N GLY A 100 9.44 12.77 -10.85
CA GLY A 100 9.27 13.06 -12.27
C GLY A 100 9.89 14.40 -12.63
#